data_AF-A0A532U2P3-F1
#
_entry.id   AF-A0A532U2P3-F1
#
_cell.length_a   1.000
_cell.length_b   1.000
_cell.length_c   1.000
_cell.angle_alpha   90.00
_cell.angle_beta   90.00
_cell.angle_gamma   90.00
#
_symmetry.space_group_name_H-M   'P 1'
#
loop_
_entity.id
_entity.type
_entity.pdbx_description
1 polymer ?
#
loop_
_entity_poly.entity_id
_entity_poly.type
_entity_poly.pdbx_seq_one_letter_code
_entity_poly.pdbx_strand_id
1 'polypeptide(L)'
;MLYNQSEVFRFILPSGEQHDSILWKYSLEPPGPGWHAEDYIDTLWEVGVAGFGHRGRYRLFGNGSQWDTTGIWLRRDFEIDQLPEGKLYLNILSYNAVSTVYVNGRKLGVFSPTKNIHEMIDFNTDLQQLLRIGRNDIAVHSYSKDPPVDRNSRLKQQYIDVGIIEVVKGDQ
;
A
#
# COMPACT_ATOMS: atom_id res chain seq x y z
N MET A 1 -21.26 -10.74 33.01
CA MET A 1 -20.81 -9.55 32.24
C MET A 1 -19.62 -9.99 31.40
N LEU A 2 -19.80 -10.07 30.08
CA LEU A 2 -18.70 -10.30 29.14
C LEU A 2 -18.19 -8.92 28.75
N TYR A 3 -17.03 -8.52 29.28
CA TYR A 3 -16.38 -7.27 28.89
C TYR A 3 -15.77 -7.47 27.50
N ASN A 4 -16.28 -6.73 26.52
CA ASN A 4 -15.70 -6.65 25.19
C ASN A 4 -14.44 -5.77 25.29
N GLN A 5 -13.25 -6.36 25.15
CA GLN A 5 -12.02 -5.59 25.00
C GLN A 5 -12.13 -4.75 23.73
N SER A 6 -11.89 -3.44 23.82
CA SER A 6 -11.86 -2.58 22.63
C SER A 6 -10.49 -2.68 21.96
N GLU A 7 -10.46 -2.78 20.64
CA GLU A 7 -9.23 -2.74 19.85
C GLU A 7 -8.96 -1.29 19.43
N VAL A 8 -7.72 -0.86 19.55
CA VAL A 8 -7.25 0.45 19.10
C VAL A 8 -6.41 0.25 17.84
N PHE A 9 -6.84 0.86 16.75
CA PHE A 9 -6.14 0.85 15.47
C PHE A 9 -5.24 2.08 15.36
N ARG A 10 -3.95 1.85 15.15
CA ARG A 10 -2.95 2.90 14.90
C ARG A 10 -2.38 2.71 13.49
N PHE A 11 -2.23 3.79 12.75
CA PHE A 11 -1.73 3.74 11.38
C PHE A 11 -0.24 4.05 11.37
N ILE A 12 0.59 3.00 11.37
CA ILE A 12 2.05 3.12 11.24
C ILE A 12 2.39 3.74 9.87
N LEU A 13 1.65 3.33 8.84
CA LEU A 13 1.66 3.94 7.53
C LEU A 13 0.19 4.08 7.07
N PRO A 14 -0.40 5.28 7.05
CA PRO A 14 -1.78 5.46 6.58
C PRO A 14 -1.87 5.24 5.07
N SER A 15 -2.92 4.56 4.61
CA SER A 15 -3.28 4.47 3.19
C SER A 15 -4.17 5.65 2.76
N GLY A 16 -4.51 5.72 1.48
CA GLY A 16 -5.44 6.71 0.94
C GLY A 16 -6.85 6.61 1.55
N GLU A 17 -7.25 5.44 2.05
CA GLU A 17 -8.51 5.26 2.78
C GLU A 17 -8.60 6.09 4.07
N GLN A 18 -7.46 6.37 4.72
CA GLN A 18 -7.43 7.16 5.94
C GLN A 18 -7.39 8.67 5.68
N HIS A 19 -6.73 9.11 4.61
CA HIS A 19 -6.61 10.52 4.26
C HIS A 19 -6.41 10.75 2.75
N ASP A 20 -7.18 11.68 2.18
CA ASP A 20 -7.11 12.05 0.76
C ASP A 20 -5.86 12.85 0.34
N SER A 21 -4.89 13.04 1.25
CA SER A 21 -3.67 13.85 1.03
C SER A 21 -2.38 13.05 1.14
N ILE A 22 -2.49 11.72 1.30
CA ILE A 22 -1.31 10.86 1.36
C ILE A 22 -0.63 10.84 -0.01
N LEU A 23 0.65 11.20 -0.05
CA LEU A 23 1.46 11.24 -1.26
C LEU A 23 2.40 10.05 -1.34
N TRP A 24 2.56 9.53 -2.56
CA TRP A 24 3.52 8.51 -2.94
C TRP A 24 4.34 8.98 -4.13
N LYS A 25 5.58 8.52 -4.23
CA LYS A 25 6.33 8.58 -5.48
C LYS A 25 5.93 7.39 -6.35
N TYR A 26 5.81 7.59 -7.65
CA TYR A 26 5.50 6.51 -8.57
C TYR A 26 6.20 6.61 -9.94
N SER A 27 6.32 5.46 -10.58
CA SER A 27 6.68 5.33 -12.00
C SER A 27 5.65 4.46 -12.71
N LEU A 28 5.32 4.81 -13.95
CA LEU A 28 4.51 3.99 -14.86
C LEU A 28 5.37 3.21 -15.87
N GLU A 29 6.67 3.49 -15.89
CA GLU A 29 7.68 2.78 -16.66
C GLU A 29 8.58 1.94 -15.73
N PRO A 30 9.11 0.79 -16.19
CA PRO A 30 9.99 -0.04 -15.38
C PRO A 30 11.24 0.73 -14.90
N PRO A 31 11.46 0.90 -13.58
CA PRO A 31 12.57 1.69 -13.04
C PRO A 31 13.95 0.99 -13.10
N GLY A 32 14.00 -0.24 -13.63
CA GLY A 32 15.20 -1.08 -13.68
C GLY A 32 15.38 -1.99 -12.45
N PRO A 33 16.44 -2.82 -12.43
CA PRO A 33 16.72 -3.72 -11.31
C PRO A 33 17.08 -2.95 -10.04
N GLY A 34 16.74 -3.51 -8.87
CA GLY A 34 17.11 -2.94 -7.57
C GLY A 34 16.25 -1.74 -7.13
N TRP A 35 15.21 -1.37 -7.89
CA TRP A 35 14.33 -0.24 -7.57
C TRP A 35 13.66 -0.29 -6.20
N HIS A 36 13.53 -1.48 -5.60
CA HIS A 36 12.91 -1.68 -4.29
C HIS A 36 13.90 -1.51 -3.12
N ALA A 37 15.19 -1.29 -3.40
CA ALA A 37 16.21 -1.10 -2.37
C ALA A 37 15.98 0.21 -1.59
N GLU A 38 16.44 0.26 -0.34
CA GLU A 38 16.25 1.42 0.56
C GLU A 38 16.98 2.68 0.08
N ASP A 39 18.11 2.50 -0.61
CA ASP A 39 18.99 3.54 -1.10
C ASP A 39 18.69 3.92 -2.57
N TYR A 40 17.62 3.37 -3.15
CA TYR A 40 17.25 3.70 -4.52
C TYR A 40 16.88 5.18 -4.66
N ILE A 41 17.45 5.83 -5.68
CA ILE A 41 17.23 7.24 -5.96
C ILE A 41 16.05 7.39 -6.92
N ASP A 42 14.90 7.77 -6.37
CA ASP A 42 13.63 7.95 -7.08
C ASP A 42 13.31 9.43 -7.37
N THR A 43 14.32 10.29 -7.47
CA THR A 43 14.15 11.75 -7.64
C THR A 43 13.45 12.16 -8.93
N LEU A 44 13.41 11.27 -9.93
CA LEU A 44 12.75 11.49 -11.21
C LEU A 44 11.33 10.89 -11.25
N TRP A 45 10.90 10.22 -10.18
CA TRP A 45 9.56 9.64 -10.11
C TRP A 45 8.51 10.75 -9.94
N GLU A 46 7.34 10.49 -10.50
CA GLU A 46 6.19 11.38 -10.33
C GLU A 46 5.67 11.30 -8.89
N VAL A 47 4.89 12.29 -8.47
CA VAL A 47 4.25 12.31 -7.14
C VAL A 47 2.75 12.27 -7.32
N GLY A 48 2.09 11.36 -6.62
CA GLY A 48 0.66 11.11 -6.73
C GLY A 48 0.00 10.93 -5.37
N VAL A 49 -1.27 11.33 -5.27
CA VAL A 49 -2.15 10.98 -4.16
C VAL A 49 -2.40 9.46 -4.14
N ALA A 50 -2.36 8.87 -2.95
CA ALA A 50 -2.62 7.45 -2.68
C ALA A 50 -3.98 6.99 -3.22
N GLY A 51 -4.10 5.68 -3.44
CA GLY A 51 -5.18 5.11 -4.23
C GLY A 51 -4.92 5.27 -5.72
N PHE A 52 -4.13 4.36 -6.29
CA PHE A 52 -3.76 4.40 -7.70
C PHE A 52 -4.69 3.51 -8.52
N GLY A 53 -5.39 4.07 -9.49
CA GLY A 53 -6.29 3.28 -10.33
C GLY A 53 -6.89 4.06 -11.49
N HIS A 54 -7.84 3.44 -12.19
CA HIS A 54 -8.46 4.07 -13.36
C HIS A 54 -9.50 5.12 -12.96
N ARG A 55 -9.40 6.34 -13.51
CA ARG A 55 -10.36 7.43 -13.28
C ARG A 55 -11.71 7.10 -13.94
N GLY A 56 -12.75 6.75 -13.17
CA GLY A 56 -14.06 6.58 -13.80
C GLY A 56 -15.27 6.24 -12.94
N ARG A 57 -15.17 5.55 -11.79
CA ARG A 57 -16.42 5.18 -11.10
C ARG A 57 -16.38 4.83 -9.62
N TYR A 58 -15.25 4.44 -9.05
CA TYR A 58 -15.18 4.19 -7.62
C TYR A 58 -15.06 5.52 -6.86
N ARG A 59 -16.22 6.14 -6.60
CA ARG A 59 -16.37 7.17 -5.56
C ARG A 59 -15.93 6.69 -4.17
N LEU A 60 -15.80 5.37 -4.00
CA LEU A 60 -15.35 4.72 -2.76
C LEU A 60 -13.88 4.98 -2.42
N PHE A 61 -13.04 5.46 -3.36
CA PHE A 61 -11.59 5.55 -3.17
C PHE A 61 -10.97 6.92 -3.51
N GLY A 62 -11.78 7.99 -3.43
CA GLY A 62 -11.27 9.37 -3.32
C GLY A 62 -10.59 9.99 -4.56
N ASN A 63 -9.75 11.00 -4.29
CA ASN A 63 -9.00 11.83 -5.26
C ASN A 63 -7.68 11.18 -5.72
N GLY A 64 -7.62 9.84 -5.73
CA GLY A 64 -6.43 9.08 -6.01
C GLY A 64 -5.85 9.28 -7.42
N SER A 65 -4.59 8.88 -7.58
CA SER A 65 -3.83 9.09 -8.82
C SER A 65 -4.20 8.10 -9.92
N GLN A 66 -3.98 8.52 -11.16
CA GLN A 66 -4.31 7.70 -12.32
C GLN A 66 -3.28 6.58 -12.53
N TRP A 67 -3.77 5.37 -12.75
CA TRP A 67 -2.97 4.23 -13.21
C TRP A 67 -3.72 3.49 -14.34
N ASP A 68 -3.18 3.56 -15.55
CA ASP A 68 -3.76 2.99 -16.78
C ASP A 68 -2.75 2.20 -17.65
N THR A 69 -1.56 1.91 -17.11
CA THR A 69 -0.54 1.05 -17.70
C THR A 69 -0.60 -0.37 -17.13
N THR A 70 0.13 -1.32 -17.71
CA THR A 70 0.22 -2.69 -17.17
C THR A 70 0.98 -2.76 -15.84
N GLY A 71 1.87 -1.81 -15.55
CA GLY A 71 2.70 -1.81 -14.35
C GLY A 71 2.75 -0.45 -13.68
N ILE A 72 2.72 -0.44 -12.36
CA ILE A 72 3.03 0.73 -11.55
C ILE A 72 4.03 0.34 -10.46
N TRP A 73 4.99 1.22 -10.24
CA TRP A 73 5.98 1.12 -9.18
C TRP A 73 5.76 2.27 -8.23
N LEU A 74 5.64 1.99 -6.94
CA LEU A 74 5.34 2.94 -5.88
C LEU A 74 6.43 2.90 -4.83
N ARG A 75 6.79 4.06 -4.29
CA ARG A 75 7.72 4.20 -3.17
C ARG A 75 7.24 5.26 -2.20
N ARG A 76 7.43 5.02 -0.91
CA ARG A 76 7.12 5.99 0.14
C ARG A 76 7.99 5.77 1.36
N ASP A 77 8.68 6.85 1.74
CA ASP A 77 9.36 6.96 3.02
C ASP A 77 8.35 7.30 4.14
N PHE A 78 8.61 6.78 5.33
CA PHE A 78 7.87 7.09 6.55
C PHE A 78 8.77 6.96 7.79
N GLU A 79 8.44 7.70 8.85
CA GLU A 79 9.21 7.73 10.09
C GLU A 79 8.46 6.99 11.20
N ILE A 80 9.21 6.27 12.04
CA ILE A 80 8.69 5.60 13.24
C ILE A 80 9.45 6.13 14.46
N ASP A 81 8.75 6.77 15.39
CA ASP A 81 9.36 7.29 16.62
C ASP A 81 9.58 6.19 17.68
N GLN A 82 8.67 5.21 17.73
CA GLN A 82 8.71 4.07 18.65
C GLN A 82 8.29 2.81 17.91
N LEU A 83 8.99 1.69 18.15
CA LEU A 83 8.59 0.42 17.56
C LEU A 83 7.19 0.01 18.02
N PRO A 84 6.32 -0.47 17.10
CA PRO A 84 4.99 -0.95 17.46
C PRO A 84 5.04 -2.08 18.48
N GLU A 85 4.13 -2.05 19.45
CA GLU A 85 3.99 -3.05 20.51
C GLU A 85 2.79 -3.97 20.27
N GLY A 86 1.84 -3.52 19.46
CA GLY A 86 0.67 -4.28 19.02
C GLY A 86 0.95 -5.26 17.88
N LYS A 87 -0.13 -5.86 17.38
CA LYS A 87 -0.08 -6.72 16.20
C LYS A 87 -0.01 -5.89 14.94
N LEU A 88 0.93 -6.22 14.06
CA LEU A 88 1.09 -5.52 12.79
C LEU A 88 0.41 -6.25 11.62
N TYR A 89 -0.29 -5.47 10.82
CA TYR A 89 -1.00 -5.92 9.64
C TYR A 89 -0.58 -5.08 8.44
N LEU A 90 -0.44 -5.75 7.29
CA LEU A 90 -0.44 -5.06 6.01
C LEU A 90 -1.90 -4.79 5.64
N ASN A 91 -2.25 -3.52 5.46
CA ASN A 91 -3.49 -3.13 4.80
C ASN A 91 -3.21 -3.01 3.30
N ILE A 92 -3.82 -3.86 2.47
CA ILE A 92 -3.67 -3.81 1.02
C ILE A 92 -5.03 -3.84 0.34
N LEU A 93 -5.23 -2.87 -0.55
CA LEU A 93 -6.37 -2.81 -1.44
C LEU A 93 -5.88 -3.01 -2.86
N SER A 94 -5.99 -4.24 -3.38
CA SER A 94 -5.49 -4.58 -4.72
C SER A 94 -6.61 -5.19 -5.54
N TYR A 95 -6.91 -4.58 -6.69
CA TYR A 95 -7.97 -5.07 -7.59
C TYR A 95 -7.43 -5.21 -9.02
N ASN A 96 -7.72 -6.35 -9.66
CA ASN A 96 -7.22 -6.73 -10.99
C ASN A 96 -5.69 -6.57 -11.17
N ALA A 97 -4.92 -6.71 -10.09
CA ALA A 97 -3.48 -6.60 -10.10
C ALA A 97 -2.82 -7.65 -9.22
N VAL A 98 -1.67 -8.15 -9.65
CA VAL A 98 -0.72 -8.88 -8.81
C VAL A 98 0.25 -7.86 -8.23
N SER A 99 0.29 -7.74 -6.91
CA SER A 99 1.06 -6.71 -6.20
C SER A 99 2.15 -7.36 -5.36
N THR A 100 3.39 -6.89 -5.49
CA THR A 100 4.52 -7.29 -4.64
C THR A 100 4.90 -6.13 -3.74
N VAL A 101 4.95 -6.39 -2.43
CA VAL A 101 5.27 -5.37 -1.42
C VAL A 101 6.64 -5.67 -0.81
N TYR A 102 7.42 -4.62 -0.62
CA TYR A 102 8.73 -4.63 0.02
C TYR A 102 8.72 -3.60 1.15
N VAL A 103 9.34 -3.92 2.27
CA VAL A 103 9.59 -2.97 3.36
C VAL A 103 11.08 -3.02 3.66
N ASN A 104 11.71 -1.84 3.68
CA ASN A 104 13.16 -1.69 3.88
C ASN A 104 13.96 -2.66 3.00
N GLY A 105 13.73 -2.60 1.68
CA GLY A 105 14.43 -3.43 0.68
C GLY A 105 14.06 -4.92 0.65
N ARG A 106 13.41 -5.44 1.69
CA ARG A 106 13.06 -6.87 1.82
C ARG A 106 11.63 -7.13 1.39
N LYS A 107 11.44 -8.19 0.60
CA LYS A 107 10.12 -8.60 0.11
C LYS A 107 9.26 -9.09 1.27
N LEU A 108 8.11 -8.44 1.47
CA LEU A 108 7.10 -8.83 2.46
C LEU A 108 6.16 -9.91 1.89
N GLY A 109 5.71 -9.75 0.65
CA GLY A 109 4.75 -10.69 0.07
C GLY A 109 4.39 -10.42 -1.40
N VAL A 110 3.64 -11.37 -1.98
CA VAL A 110 2.99 -11.24 -3.29
C VAL A 110 1.50 -11.48 -3.09
N PHE A 111 0.68 -10.55 -3.59
CA PHE A 111 -0.76 -10.51 -3.41
C PHE A 111 -1.41 -10.63 -4.78
N SER A 112 -2.13 -11.73 -4.99
CA SER A 112 -2.91 -11.94 -6.21
C SER A 112 -4.22 -11.17 -6.16
N PRO A 113 -4.86 -10.87 -7.30
CA PRO A 113 -6.20 -10.30 -7.31
C PRO A 113 -7.14 -11.28 -6.60
N THR A 114 -7.67 -10.89 -5.43
CA THR A 114 -8.69 -11.68 -4.75
C THR A 114 -10.08 -11.16 -5.11
N LYS A 115 -11.13 -11.86 -4.67
CA LYS A 115 -12.50 -11.33 -4.79
C LYS A 115 -12.75 -10.18 -3.81
N ASN A 116 -11.92 -10.04 -2.78
CA ASN A 116 -12.02 -9.00 -1.78
C ASN A 116 -11.09 -7.84 -2.17
N ILE A 117 -11.66 -6.65 -2.24
CA ILE A 117 -10.94 -5.43 -2.62
C ILE A 117 -10.02 -4.89 -1.51
N HIS A 118 -10.15 -5.40 -0.29
CA HIS A 118 -9.48 -4.92 0.91
C HIS A 118 -9.13 -6.11 1.80
N GLU A 119 -7.85 -6.21 2.18
CA GLU A 119 -7.36 -7.24 3.07
C GLU A 119 -6.44 -6.62 4.14
N MET A 120 -6.75 -6.91 5.40
CA MET A 120 -5.87 -6.67 6.54
C MET A 120 -5.17 -8.00 6.88
N ILE A 121 -3.95 -8.16 6.38
CA ILE A 121 -3.22 -9.43 6.42
C ILE A 121 -2.21 -9.39 7.57
N ASP A 122 -2.26 -10.40 8.45
CA ASP A 122 -1.33 -10.52 9.57
C ASP A 122 0.09 -10.76 9.05
N PHE A 123 0.96 -9.77 9.28
CA PHE A 123 2.39 -9.82 8.99
C PHE A 123 3.19 -9.45 10.24
N ASN A 124 2.66 -9.78 11.42
CA ASN A 124 3.22 -9.29 12.67
C ASN A 124 4.71 -9.61 12.82
N THR A 125 5.08 -10.87 12.64
CA THR A 125 6.47 -11.34 12.79
C THR A 125 7.41 -10.69 11.77
N ASP A 126 6.99 -10.56 10.51
CA ASP A 126 7.81 -9.98 9.45
C ASP A 126 7.99 -8.48 9.64
N LEU A 127 6.90 -7.74 9.90
CA LEU A 127 6.96 -6.29 10.09
C LEU A 127 7.73 -5.91 11.35
N GLN A 128 7.63 -6.67 12.45
CA GLN A 128 8.46 -6.45 13.64
C GLN A 128 9.96 -6.61 13.36
N GLN A 129 10.35 -7.46 12.40
CA GLN A 129 11.76 -7.64 12.00
C GLN A 129 12.23 -6.60 10.98
N LEU A 130 11.32 -6.08 10.17
CA LEU A 130 11.64 -5.17 9.08
C LEU A 130 11.64 -3.71 9.51
N LEU A 131 10.71 -3.31 10.38
CA LEU A 131 10.57 -1.93 10.83
C LEU A 131 11.68 -1.54 11.82
N ARG A 132 12.09 -0.28 11.77
CA ARG A 132 13.09 0.30 12.66
C ARG A 132 12.66 1.69 13.14
N ILE A 133 13.23 2.16 14.24
CA ILE A 133 13.09 3.55 14.67
C ILE A 133 13.76 4.46 13.63
N GLY A 134 13.13 5.60 13.34
CA GLY A 134 13.53 6.54 12.29
C GLY A 134 13.00 6.15 10.91
N ARG A 135 13.79 6.43 9.88
CA ARG A 135 13.39 6.28 8.48
C ARG A 135 13.17 4.83 8.07
N ASN A 136 12.00 4.57 7.52
CA ASN A 136 11.60 3.35 6.85
C ASN A 136 11.13 3.66 5.42
N ASP A 137 11.16 2.67 4.56
CA ASP A 137 10.67 2.73 3.17
C ASP A 137 9.75 1.55 2.89
N ILE A 138 8.67 1.82 2.14
CA ILE A 138 7.82 0.80 1.54
C ILE A 138 7.85 0.98 0.02
N ALA A 139 8.01 -0.13 -0.69
CA ALA A 139 8.01 -0.17 -2.14
C ALA A 139 6.98 -1.19 -2.64
N VAL A 140 6.23 -0.84 -3.68
CA VAL A 140 5.15 -1.69 -4.21
C VAL A 140 5.26 -1.75 -5.73
N HIS A 141 5.23 -2.95 -6.30
CA HIS A 141 5.04 -3.12 -7.73
C HIS A 141 3.74 -3.85 -7.98
N SER A 142 2.84 -3.21 -8.72
CA SER A 142 1.56 -3.78 -9.09
C SER A 142 1.48 -3.96 -10.60
N TYR A 143 1.14 -5.18 -11.02
CA TYR A 143 1.01 -5.57 -12.41
C TYR A 143 -0.43 -5.97 -12.71
N SER A 144 -1.05 -5.29 -13.68
CA SER A 144 -2.34 -5.68 -14.26
C SER A 144 -2.14 -6.22 -15.67
N LYS A 145 -2.73 -7.39 -15.93
CA LYS A 145 -2.68 -8.03 -17.25
C LYS A 145 -3.52 -7.29 -18.30
N ASP A 146 -4.66 -6.74 -17.89
CA ASP A 146 -5.67 -6.16 -18.77
C ASP A 146 -6.03 -4.73 -18.32
N PRO A 147 -5.10 -3.75 -18.38
CA PRO A 147 -5.38 -2.38 -17.97
C PRO A 147 -6.52 -1.77 -18.81
N PRO A 148 -7.35 -0.88 -18.24
CA PRO A 148 -8.44 -0.27 -18.98
C PRO A 148 -7.94 0.56 -20.17
N VAL A 149 -8.40 0.21 -21.37
CA VAL A 149 -8.07 0.90 -22.62
C VAL A 149 -8.92 2.16 -22.88
N ASP A 150 -10.05 2.32 -22.19
CA ASP A 150 -10.91 3.50 -22.29
C ASP A 150 -11.68 3.80 -20.99
N ARG A 151 -12.07 5.07 -20.79
CA ARG A 151 -12.74 5.58 -19.58
C ARG A 151 -14.18 5.08 -19.36
N ASN A 152 -14.79 4.49 -20.38
CA ASN A 152 -16.15 3.96 -20.37
C ASN A 152 -16.18 2.42 -20.30
N SER A 153 -15.02 1.78 -20.33
CA SER A 153 -14.90 0.33 -20.34
C SER A 153 -15.37 -0.21 -18.99
N ARG A 154 -16.37 -1.10 -19.05
CA ARG A 154 -16.81 -1.89 -17.89
C ARG A 154 -15.79 -2.96 -17.49
N LEU A 155 -14.69 -3.07 -18.23
CA LEU A 155 -13.68 -4.09 -18.01
C LEU A 155 -12.74 -3.68 -16.87
N LYS A 156 -12.56 -4.63 -15.95
CA LYS A 156 -11.44 -4.80 -15.00
C LYS A 156 -10.66 -3.52 -14.66
N GLN A 157 -11.22 -2.70 -13.79
CA GLN A 157 -10.49 -1.53 -13.27
C GLN A 157 -9.36 -2.02 -12.37
N GLN A 158 -8.13 -1.61 -12.63
CA GLN A 158 -7.01 -1.87 -11.73
C GLN A 158 -6.96 -0.85 -10.61
N TYR A 159 -6.57 -1.30 -9.43
CA TYR A 159 -6.42 -0.44 -8.26
C TYR A 159 -5.34 -0.99 -7.32
N ILE A 160 -4.58 -0.08 -6.70
CA ILE A 160 -3.69 -0.39 -5.59
C ILE A 160 -3.69 0.74 -4.56
N ASP A 161 -3.84 0.39 -3.29
CA ASP A 161 -3.53 1.23 -2.13
C ASP A 161 -2.95 0.37 -1.02
N VAL A 162 -2.03 0.92 -0.22
CA VAL A 162 -1.27 0.17 0.78
C VAL A 162 -1.04 1.00 2.03
N GLY A 163 -1.18 0.36 3.19
CA GLY A 163 -0.86 0.91 4.50
C GLY A 163 -0.35 -0.16 5.46
N ILE A 164 0.12 0.25 6.63
CA ILE A 164 0.52 -0.62 7.73
C ILE A 164 -0.26 -0.20 8.97
N ILE A 165 -0.93 -1.16 9.59
CA ILE A 165 -1.80 -0.96 10.75
C ILE A 165 -1.21 -1.72 11.93
N GLU A 166 -1.13 -1.05 13.07
CA GLU A 166 -0.93 -1.67 14.37
C GLU A 166 -2.29 -1.79 15.08
N VAL A 167 -2.59 -2.98 15.59
CA VAL A 167 -3.75 -3.23 16.44
C VAL A 167 -3.25 -3.50 17.86
N VAL A 168 -3.61 -2.59 18.76
CA VAL A 168 -3.30 -2.68 20.19
C VAL A 168 -4.58 -3.08 20.93
N LYS A 169 -4.46 -3.99 21.89
CA LYS A 169 -5.58 -4.24 22.82
C LYS A 169 -5.70 -3.03 23.73
N GLY A 170 -6.89 -2.44 23.83
CA GLY A 170 -7.12 -1.33 24.74
C GLY A 170 -6.84 -1.72 26.18
N ASP A 171 -6.16 -0.83 26.91
CA ASP A 171 -5.97 -0.96 28.35
C ASP A 171 -7.31 -0.78 29.08
N GLN A 172 -7.45 -1.44 30.23
CA GLN A 172 -8.60 -1.36 31.13
C GLN A 172 -8.66 -0.02 31.88
#